data_AF-A0A7S3SP43-F1
#
_entry.id   AF-A0A7S3SP43-F1
#
_cell.length_a   1.000
_cell.length_b   1.000
_cell.length_c   1.000
_cell.angle_alpha   90.00
_cell.angle_beta   90.00
_cell.angle_gamma   90.00
#
_symmetry.space_group_name_H-M   'P 1'
#
loop_
_entity.id
_entity.type
_entity.pdbx_description
1 polymer ?
#
loop_
_entity_poly.entity_id
_entity_poly.type
_entity_poly.pdbx_seq_one_letter_code
_entity_poly.pdbx_strand_id
1 'polypeptide(L)'
;MPPHDIADILRENMMPVAPNGLKQVHLTDGSITSANEAAMSIAFLRYAEQHKRDYAKLSVLGFENGSHGNSVATLSCSDDAVNTQNISTFDWPVAPLPKLKYPLAAHEHENRKEEDRCLDEFKNVLAERRASGSDVAAIIVEPITHFNNKSATPYFYKQ
;
A
#
# COMPACT_ATOMS: atom_id res chain seq x y z
N MET A 1 16.30 22.91 -16.08
CA MET A 1 14.85 23.02 -16.32
C MET A 1 14.39 21.72 -16.96
N PRO A 2 13.17 21.22 -16.68
CA PRO A 2 12.61 20.12 -17.45
C PRO A 2 12.64 20.49 -18.94
N PRO A 3 12.90 19.53 -19.84
CA PRO A 3 12.84 19.82 -21.26
C PRO A 3 11.42 20.28 -21.63
N HIS A 4 11.33 21.19 -22.61
CA HIS A 4 10.07 21.87 -22.97
C HIS A 4 8.96 20.92 -23.47
N ASP A 5 9.31 19.66 -23.71
CA ASP A 5 8.49 18.57 -24.23
C ASP A 5 8.01 17.59 -23.16
N ILE A 6 8.31 17.80 -21.86
CA ILE A 6 7.97 16.82 -20.81
C ILE A 6 6.48 16.48 -20.78
N ALA A 7 5.61 17.46 -21.05
CA ALA A 7 4.17 17.24 -21.13
C ALA A 7 3.78 16.36 -22.32
N ASP A 8 4.47 16.49 -23.45
CA ASP A 8 4.25 15.70 -24.65
C ASP A 8 4.78 14.27 -24.44
N ILE A 9 5.98 14.12 -23.87
CA ILE A 9 6.56 12.82 -23.49
C ILE A 9 5.61 12.04 -22.57
N LEU A 10 5.05 12.70 -21.54
CA LEU A 10 4.09 12.07 -20.64
C LEU A 10 2.80 11.66 -21.37
N ARG A 11 2.27 12.54 -22.22
CA ARG A 11 1.04 12.29 -22.98
C ARG A 11 1.19 11.13 -23.96
N GLU A 12 2.35 11.03 -24.62
CA GLU A 12 2.62 10.02 -25.64
C GLU A 12 3.02 8.67 -25.05
N ASN A 13 3.78 8.67 -23.95
CA ASN A 13 4.40 7.44 -23.45
C ASN A 13 3.78 6.89 -22.16
N MET A 14 3.26 7.74 -21.28
CA MET A 14 2.72 7.29 -19.99
C MET A 14 1.19 7.26 -19.96
N MET A 15 0.54 8.33 -20.44
CA MET A 15 -0.92 8.43 -20.37
C MET A 15 -1.69 7.33 -21.13
N PRO A 16 -1.21 6.75 -22.25
CA PRO A 16 -1.92 5.65 -22.92
C PRO A 16 -2.04 4.37 -22.09
N VAL A 17 -1.15 4.20 -21.10
CA VAL A 17 -1.16 3.05 -20.17
C VAL A 17 -1.59 3.45 -18.75
N ALA A 18 -2.09 4.67 -18.56
CA ALA A 18 -2.58 5.13 -17.28
C ALA A 18 -3.78 4.28 -16.82
N PRO A 19 -3.83 3.85 -15.55
CA PRO A 19 -4.97 3.10 -15.04
C PRO A 19 -6.29 3.88 -15.16
N ASN A 20 -7.38 3.15 -15.36
CA ASN A 20 -8.72 3.74 -15.48
C ASN A 20 -9.02 4.68 -14.31
N GLY A 21 -9.38 5.92 -14.62
CA GLY A 21 -9.72 6.95 -13.63
C GLY A 21 -8.54 7.77 -13.11
N LEU A 22 -7.29 7.35 -13.33
CA LEU A 22 -6.10 8.10 -12.92
C LEU A 22 -5.60 9.01 -14.06
N LYS A 23 -5.76 10.32 -13.88
CA LYS A 23 -5.47 11.35 -14.91
C LYS A 23 -4.26 12.22 -14.60
N GLN A 24 -3.57 11.96 -13.49
CA GLN A 24 -2.44 12.75 -13.02
C GLN A 24 -1.21 11.86 -12.90
N VAL A 25 -0.05 12.43 -13.23
CA VAL A 25 1.25 11.77 -13.09
C VAL A 25 2.14 12.71 -12.29
N HIS A 26 2.79 12.17 -11.26
CA HIS A 26 3.84 12.84 -10.51
C HIS A 26 5.12 12.04 -10.68
N LEU A 27 6.13 12.66 -11.28
CA LEU A 27 7.44 12.03 -11.48
C LEU A 27 8.30 12.23 -10.25
N THR A 28 8.98 11.16 -9.81
CA THR A 28 9.96 11.20 -8.72
C THR A 28 11.37 10.91 -9.24
N ASP A 29 12.31 10.55 -8.35
CA ASP A 29 13.72 10.31 -8.70
C ASP A 29 13.99 8.96 -9.41
N GLY A 30 12.95 8.22 -9.76
CA GLY A 30 13.05 6.90 -10.39
C GLY A 30 13.22 5.73 -9.42
N SER A 31 13.20 5.97 -8.11
CA SER A 31 13.16 4.92 -7.09
C SER A 31 11.73 4.60 -6.63
N ILE A 32 11.52 3.34 -6.23
CA ILE A 32 10.25 2.90 -5.62
C ILE A 32 10.01 3.62 -4.29
N THR A 33 11.08 3.83 -3.50
CA THR A 33 11.02 4.53 -2.22
C THR A 33 10.44 5.93 -2.38
N SER A 34 10.98 6.75 -3.29
CA SER A 34 10.50 8.13 -3.48
C SER A 34 9.10 8.18 -4.06
N ALA A 35 8.75 7.26 -4.97
CA ALA A 35 7.41 7.15 -5.54
C ALA A 35 6.36 6.87 -4.46
N ASN A 36 6.65 5.91 -3.57
CA ASN A 36 5.75 5.54 -2.48
C ASN A 36 5.66 6.63 -1.41
N GLU A 37 6.77 7.27 -1.02
CA GLU A 37 6.72 8.39 -0.08
C GLU A 37 5.91 9.58 -0.62
N ALA A 38 6.07 9.92 -1.90
CA ALA A 38 5.27 10.97 -2.53
C ALA A 38 3.78 10.63 -2.52
N ALA A 39 3.43 9.38 -2.87
CA ALA A 39 2.04 8.91 -2.86
C ALA A 39 1.43 8.95 -1.44
N MET A 40 2.16 8.47 -0.43
CA MET A 40 1.75 8.52 0.98
C MET A 40 1.54 9.95 1.46
N SER A 41 2.46 10.86 1.13
CA SER A 41 2.38 12.27 1.50
C SER A 41 1.13 12.94 0.93
N ILE A 42 0.83 12.69 -0.36
CA ILE A 42 -0.38 13.20 -1.02
C ILE A 42 -1.63 12.64 -0.34
N ALA A 43 -1.66 11.33 -0.04
CA ALA A 43 -2.79 10.69 0.62
C ALA A 43 -3.02 11.26 2.03
N PHE A 44 -1.96 11.45 2.82
CA PHE A 44 -2.03 12.03 4.15
C PHE A 44 -2.56 13.47 4.10
N LEU A 45 -2.01 14.31 3.22
CA LEU A 45 -2.46 15.69 3.05
C LEU A 45 -3.95 15.73 2.71
N ARG A 46 -4.38 14.90 1.76
CA ARG A 46 -5.77 14.85 1.33
C ARG A 46 -6.70 14.37 2.45
N TYR A 47 -6.31 13.32 3.16
CA TYR A 47 -7.09 12.76 4.27
C TYR A 47 -7.21 13.76 5.41
N ALA A 48 -6.09 14.37 5.83
CA ALA A 48 -6.02 15.37 6.87
C ALA A 48 -6.93 16.56 6.58
N GLU A 49 -6.88 17.10 5.35
CA GLU A 49 -7.75 18.19 4.89
C GLU A 49 -9.24 17.82 4.97
N GLN A 50 -9.61 16.66 4.41
CA GLN A 50 -11.00 16.22 4.34
C GLN A 50 -11.60 15.90 5.71
N HIS A 51 -10.81 15.35 6.62
CA HIS A 51 -11.29 14.83 7.90
C HIS A 51 -10.90 15.71 9.09
N LYS A 52 -10.23 16.85 8.84
CA LYS A 52 -9.71 17.77 9.86
C LYS A 52 -8.88 17.03 10.92
N ARG A 53 -7.99 16.16 10.45
CA ARG A 53 -7.08 15.37 11.30
C ARG A 53 -5.69 15.99 11.32
N ASP A 54 -4.99 15.76 12.42
CA ASP A 54 -3.58 16.10 12.54
C ASP A 54 -2.75 15.13 11.69
N TYR A 55 -2.01 15.66 10.73
CA TYR A 55 -1.13 14.92 9.83
C TYR A 55 -0.15 14.01 10.62
N ALA A 56 0.38 14.50 11.74
CA ALA A 56 1.36 13.77 12.54
C ALA A 56 0.80 12.53 13.25
N LYS A 57 -0.54 12.38 13.26
CA LYS A 57 -1.24 11.24 13.87
C LYS A 57 -1.76 10.25 12.83
N LEU A 58 -1.50 10.44 11.55
CA LEU A 58 -1.98 9.51 10.53
C LEU A 58 -1.03 8.34 10.35
N SER A 59 -1.56 7.21 9.89
CA SER A 59 -0.79 6.03 9.56
C SER A 59 -1.05 5.54 8.14
N VAL A 60 -0.09 4.80 7.58
CA VAL A 60 -0.27 3.99 6.37
C VAL A 60 -0.44 2.54 6.80
N LEU A 61 -1.41 1.82 6.25
CA LEU A 61 -1.53 0.38 6.46
C LEU A 61 -0.85 -0.37 5.32
N GLY A 62 0.05 -1.29 5.68
CA GLY A 62 0.66 -2.26 4.76
C GLY A 62 0.14 -3.68 4.96
N PHE A 63 0.72 -4.65 4.24
CA PHE A 63 0.38 -6.07 4.38
C PHE A 63 1.63 -6.94 4.57
N GLU A 64 1.47 -8.08 5.26
CA GLU A 64 2.50 -9.12 5.38
C GLU A 64 3.07 -9.48 4.00
N ASN A 65 4.38 -9.75 3.98
CA ASN A 65 5.22 -9.94 2.80
C ASN A 65 5.37 -8.68 1.90
N GLY A 66 4.82 -7.53 2.28
CA GLY A 66 5.00 -6.28 1.54
C GLY A 66 6.44 -5.74 1.60
N SER A 67 6.94 -5.20 0.49
CA SER A 67 8.22 -4.47 0.43
C SER A 67 8.05 -3.17 -0.37
N HIS A 68 8.10 -2.03 0.33
CA HIS A 68 7.71 -0.74 -0.27
C HIS A 68 8.85 0.28 -0.40
N GLY A 69 10.08 -0.10 -0.04
CA GLY A 69 11.24 0.78 -0.08
C GLY A 69 12.16 0.56 1.11
N ASN A 70 13.16 1.43 1.25
CA ASN A 70 14.20 1.33 2.28
C ASN A 70 14.29 2.58 3.18
N SER A 71 13.31 3.47 3.13
CA SER A 71 13.22 4.61 4.04
C SER A 71 12.45 4.24 5.30
N VAL A 72 12.54 5.06 6.34
CA VAL A 72 11.75 4.86 7.58
C VAL A 72 10.26 4.74 7.27
N ALA A 73 9.69 5.64 6.46
CA ALA A 73 8.27 5.61 6.14
C ALA A 73 7.88 4.34 5.37
N THR A 74 8.62 3.99 4.32
CA THR A 74 8.30 2.82 3.49
C THR A 74 8.53 1.49 4.21
N LEU A 75 9.52 1.41 5.09
CA LEU A 75 9.72 0.25 5.96
C LEU A 75 8.62 0.14 7.03
N SER A 76 8.05 1.25 7.49
CA SER A 76 6.98 1.25 8.51
C SER A 76 5.68 0.61 8.04
N CYS A 77 5.46 0.54 6.72
CA CYS A 77 4.34 -0.19 6.13
C CYS A 77 4.78 -1.44 5.35
N SER A 78 6.03 -1.88 5.49
CA SER A 78 6.51 -3.13 4.90
C SER A 78 6.47 -4.25 5.94
N ASP A 79 6.67 -5.50 5.50
CA ASP A 79 6.85 -6.62 6.41
C ASP A 79 8.14 -6.45 7.23
N ASP A 80 8.09 -6.78 8.52
CA ASP A 80 9.23 -6.68 9.43
C ASP A 80 10.46 -7.45 8.93
N ALA A 81 10.27 -8.58 8.24
CA ALA A 81 11.35 -9.38 7.67
C ALA A 81 12.14 -8.64 6.56
N VAL A 82 11.56 -7.60 5.96
CA VAL A 82 12.23 -6.74 4.97
C VAL A 82 13.18 -5.75 5.65
N ASN A 83 12.93 -5.39 6.92
CA ASN A 83 13.76 -4.48 7.70
C ASN A 83 15.02 -5.16 8.27
N THR A 84 15.85 -5.70 7.37
CA THR A 84 17.06 -6.47 7.70
C THR A 84 18.11 -5.67 8.49
N GLN A 85 18.06 -4.34 8.43
CA GLN A 85 18.97 -3.44 9.14
C GLN A 85 18.42 -3.00 10.50
N ASN A 86 17.23 -3.48 10.90
CA ASN A 86 16.57 -3.14 12.17
C ASN A 86 16.46 -1.61 12.38
N ILE A 87 16.10 -0.89 11.32
CA ILE A 87 15.89 0.56 11.34
C ILE A 87 14.62 0.84 12.15
N SER A 88 14.65 1.86 13.02
CA SER A 88 13.44 2.28 13.73
C SER A 88 12.35 2.72 12.76
N THR A 89 11.14 2.17 12.93
CA THR A 89 9.94 2.47 12.12
C THR A 89 8.89 3.23 12.95
N PHE A 90 7.91 3.79 12.26
CA PHE A 90 6.69 4.31 12.88
C PHE A 90 5.81 3.14 13.34
N ASP A 91 4.97 3.39 14.36
CA ASP A 91 3.90 2.49 14.76
C ASP A 91 2.73 2.55 13.74
N TRP A 92 2.98 1.99 12.56
CA TRP A 92 2.01 1.87 11.49
C TRP A 92 1.56 0.41 11.38
N PRO A 93 0.27 0.16 11.10
CA PRO A 93 -0.24 -1.20 11.07
C PRO A 93 0.19 -1.96 9.81
N VAL A 94 0.46 -3.26 9.98
CA VAL A 94 0.65 -4.23 8.89
C VAL A 94 -0.38 -5.34 9.06
N ALA A 95 -1.27 -5.49 8.08
CA ALA A 95 -2.34 -6.49 8.10
C ALA A 95 -1.89 -7.84 7.49
N PRO A 96 -2.52 -8.97 7.84
CA PRO A 96 -2.16 -10.25 7.26
C PRO A 96 -2.55 -10.35 5.79
N LEU A 97 -1.67 -10.93 4.97
CA LEU A 97 -1.98 -11.33 3.59
C LEU A 97 -2.44 -12.80 3.55
N PRO A 98 -3.47 -13.16 2.75
CA PRO A 98 -3.99 -14.52 2.69
C PRO A 98 -2.94 -15.57 2.32
N LYS A 99 -2.87 -16.66 3.08
CA LYS A 99 -1.95 -17.79 2.84
C LYS A 99 -2.65 -18.88 2.04
N LEU A 100 -2.76 -18.66 0.72
CA LEU A 100 -3.47 -19.57 -0.19
C LEU A 100 -2.82 -20.96 -0.27
N LYS A 101 -3.68 -21.99 -0.33
CA LYS A 101 -3.34 -23.39 -0.60
C LYS A 101 -3.50 -23.71 -2.07
N TYR A 102 -2.62 -24.58 -2.56
CA TYR A 102 -2.55 -25.01 -3.95
C TYR A 102 -2.68 -26.54 -4.08
N PRO A 103 -3.27 -27.05 -5.18
CA PRO A 103 -3.87 -26.31 -6.30
C PRO A 103 -5.14 -25.52 -5.92
N LEU A 104 -5.32 -24.31 -6.44
CA LEU A 104 -6.38 -23.39 -6.01
C LEU A 104 -7.78 -24.01 -6.11
N ALA A 105 -8.06 -24.73 -7.19
CA ALA A 105 -9.36 -25.38 -7.43
C ALA A 105 -9.71 -26.45 -6.37
N ALA A 106 -8.71 -27.09 -5.76
CA ALA A 106 -8.92 -28.10 -4.71
C ALA A 106 -9.16 -27.47 -3.33
N HIS A 107 -8.85 -26.19 -3.17
CA HIS A 107 -8.83 -25.49 -1.88
C HIS A 107 -9.68 -24.21 -1.88
N GLU A 108 -10.64 -24.08 -2.81
CA GLU A 108 -11.41 -22.84 -2.99
C GLU A 108 -12.10 -22.39 -1.69
N HIS A 109 -12.75 -23.31 -0.98
CA HIS A 109 -13.43 -23.01 0.28
C HIS A 109 -12.48 -22.59 1.41
N GLU A 110 -11.34 -23.29 1.56
CA GLU A 110 -10.34 -22.91 2.57
C GLU A 110 -9.69 -21.57 2.26
N ASN A 111 -9.40 -21.32 0.99
CA ASN A 111 -8.80 -20.08 0.51
C ASN A 111 -9.77 -18.91 0.67
N ARG A 112 -11.05 -19.07 0.33
CA ARG A 112 -12.08 -18.05 0.60
C ARG A 112 -12.15 -17.72 2.09
N LYS A 113 -12.19 -18.74 2.95
CA LYS A 113 -12.23 -18.54 4.40
C LYS A 113 -10.98 -17.81 4.93
N GLU A 114 -9.80 -18.11 4.40
CA GLU A 114 -8.57 -17.40 4.77
C GLU A 114 -8.56 -15.95 4.29
N GLU A 115 -9.06 -15.69 3.07
CA GLU A 115 -9.23 -14.32 2.57
C GLU A 115 -10.22 -13.52 3.42
N ASP A 116 -11.37 -14.11 3.77
CA ASP A 116 -12.37 -13.47 4.64
C ASP A 116 -11.78 -13.17 6.03
N ARG A 117 -11.01 -14.10 6.60
CA ARG A 117 -10.30 -13.89 7.87
C ARG A 117 -9.34 -12.69 7.80
N CYS A 118 -8.53 -12.60 6.74
CA CYS A 118 -7.62 -11.48 6.54
C CYS A 118 -8.36 -10.14 6.36
N LEU A 119 -9.48 -10.14 5.64
CA LEU A 119 -10.30 -8.94 5.44
C LEU A 119 -10.96 -8.46 6.75
N ASP A 120 -11.41 -9.39 7.59
CA ASP A 120 -11.97 -9.05 8.89
C ASP A 120 -10.91 -8.47 9.83
N GLU A 121 -9.70 -9.03 9.83
CA GLU A 121 -8.57 -8.45 10.59
C GLU A 121 -8.21 -7.05 10.09
N PHE A 122 -8.15 -6.87 8.77
CA PHE A 122 -7.93 -5.56 8.16
C PHE A 122 -8.98 -4.53 8.62
N LYS A 123 -10.27 -4.89 8.64
CA LYS A 123 -11.35 -4.01 9.13
C LYS A 123 -11.20 -3.69 10.62
N ASN A 124 -10.82 -4.68 11.44
CA ASN A 124 -10.58 -4.48 12.87
C ASN A 124 -9.45 -3.48 13.10
N VAL A 125 -8.32 -3.65 12.40
CA VAL A 125 -7.18 -2.73 12.46
C VAL A 125 -7.61 -1.30 12.09
N LEU A 126 -8.40 -1.11 11.03
CA LEU A 126 -8.92 0.21 10.67
C LEU A 126 -9.76 0.83 11.79
N ALA A 127 -10.63 0.05 12.42
CA ALA A 127 -11.49 0.51 13.51
C ALA A 127 -10.68 0.88 14.76
N GLU A 128 -9.71 0.05 15.14
CA GLU A 128 -8.83 0.27 16.30
C GLU A 128 -7.95 1.50 16.13
N ARG A 129 -7.34 1.66 14.96
CA ARG A 129 -6.50 2.82 14.62
C ARG A 129 -7.32 4.11 14.64
N ARG A 130 -8.54 4.08 14.09
CA ARG A 130 -9.49 5.21 14.18
C ARG A 130 -9.91 5.53 15.63
N ALA A 131 -10.12 4.50 16.46
CA ALA A 131 -10.52 4.68 17.86
C ALA A 131 -9.38 5.24 18.74
N SER A 132 -8.14 4.86 18.46
CA SER A 132 -6.93 5.37 19.15
C SER A 132 -6.49 6.75 18.66
N GLY A 133 -7.15 7.29 17.62
CA GLY A 133 -6.82 8.59 17.04
C GLY A 133 -5.58 8.57 16.15
N SER A 134 -5.14 7.37 15.72
CA SER A 134 -4.07 7.14 14.77
C SER A 134 -4.64 6.68 13.42
N ASP A 135 -5.48 7.49 12.80
CA ASP A 135 -6.31 7.07 11.66
C ASP A 135 -5.46 6.60 10.46
N VAL A 136 -5.88 5.50 9.83
CA VAL A 136 -5.26 5.03 8.56
C VAL A 136 -5.71 5.94 7.42
N ALA A 137 -4.76 6.71 6.88
CA ALA A 137 -5.01 7.65 5.79
C ALA A 137 -4.75 7.05 4.40
N ALA A 138 -3.95 5.99 4.33
CA ALA A 138 -3.62 5.29 3.10
C ALA A 138 -3.44 3.80 3.35
N ILE A 139 -3.72 3.01 2.32
CA ILE A 139 -3.45 1.57 2.29
C ILE A 139 -2.52 1.33 1.09
N ILE A 140 -1.44 0.59 1.30
CA ILE A 140 -0.51 0.19 0.26
C ILE A 140 -0.47 -1.34 0.20
N VAL A 141 -0.60 -1.89 -1.01
CA VAL A 141 -0.62 -3.33 -1.23
C VAL A 141 -0.02 -3.68 -2.59
N GLU A 142 0.78 -4.73 -2.63
CA GLU A 142 1.29 -5.31 -3.87
C GLU A 142 0.30 -6.37 -4.38
N PRO A 143 -0.06 -6.38 -5.69
CA PRO A 143 -0.88 -7.44 -6.27
C PRO A 143 -0.22 -8.83 -6.17
N ILE A 144 1.12 -8.86 -6.25
CA ILE A 144 1.96 -10.01 -5.94
C ILE A 144 3.15 -9.43 -5.19
N THR A 145 3.40 -9.90 -3.98
CA THR A 145 4.44 -9.34 -3.13
C THR A 145 5.84 -9.66 -3.65
N HIS A 146 6.72 -8.67 -3.62
CA HIS A 146 8.14 -8.87 -3.92
C HIS A 146 8.76 -9.90 -2.98
N PHE A 147 8.44 -9.83 -1.68
CA PHE A 147 8.93 -10.79 -0.71
C PHE A 147 8.12 -12.09 -0.83
N ASN A 148 8.79 -13.20 -1.14
CA ASN A 148 8.23 -14.56 -1.22
C ASN A 148 7.08 -14.79 -2.23
N ASN A 149 6.84 -13.88 -3.19
CA ASN A 149 5.86 -14.03 -4.27
C ASN A 149 4.46 -14.45 -3.79
N LYS A 150 3.96 -13.83 -2.72
CA LYS A 150 2.63 -14.11 -2.17
C LYS A 150 1.59 -13.28 -2.91
N SER A 151 0.39 -13.81 -3.01
CA SER A 151 -0.76 -13.13 -3.64
C SER A 151 -2.06 -13.66 -3.05
N ALA A 152 -3.11 -12.88 -3.25
CA ALA A 152 -4.48 -13.30 -3.01
C ALA A 152 -5.24 -13.47 -4.34
N THR A 153 -6.45 -13.99 -4.29
CA THR A 153 -7.34 -14.04 -5.45
C THR A 153 -7.92 -12.64 -5.75
N PRO A 154 -8.46 -12.41 -6.96
CA PRO A 154 -9.13 -11.14 -7.28
C PRO A 154 -10.31 -10.77 -6.38
N TYR A 155 -10.85 -11.71 -5.60
CA TYR A 155 -11.90 -11.40 -4.63
C TYR A 155 -11.37 -10.49 -3.53
N PHE A 156 -10.22 -10.83 -2.94
CA PHE A 156 -9.61 -10.10 -1.83
C PHE A 156 -9.36 -8.63 -2.19
N TYR A 157 -8.74 -8.36 -3.35
CA TYR A 157 -8.41 -7.00 -3.80
C TYR A 157 -9.62 -6.14 -4.21
N LYS A 158 -10.81 -6.73 -4.32
CA LYS A 158 -12.05 -6.01 -4.70
C LYS A 158 -12.94 -5.67 -3.50
N GLN A 159 -12.65 -6.21 -2.32
CA GLN A 159 -13.36 -5.87 -1.07
C GLN A 159 -12.80 -4.58 -0.48
#